data_AF-A0A1M6ZS38-F1
#
_entry.id   AF-A0A1M6ZS38-F1
#
_cell.length_a   1.000
_cell.length_b   1.000
_cell.length_c   1.000
_cell.angle_alpha   90.00
_cell.angle_beta   90.00
_cell.angle_gamma   90.00
#
_symmetry.space_group_name_H-M   'P 1'
#
loop_
_entity.id
_entity.type
_entity.pdbx_description
1 polymer ?
#
loop_
_entity_poly.entity_id
_entity_poly.type
_entity_poly.pdbx_seq_one_letter_code
_entity_poly.pdbx_strand_id
1 'polypeptide(L)'
;MVEDNKYTFAVVVLSSLLICGVTAAIIVTPATAEISGSQQVTVTNVVDGDTLDVQYENGTTDTVRLLGVDTPETYGENTPDEWEGVPNTQAGKDCLHSEGEDAKSFMKNNLEGKQITLKFDSESDHRGYYGRLLAYVYYGGEDYNYKLIESGQARVYDSTFSKSSSYYSAESSAQNTEQNAWTCRNVGSGDASVSISQIHEDAAGNDNDNLNDEYVVFENTGSTSIDLSGWTVTDESGKTYTFSSLTLSPGQTVTLHSGSGSDTSSDVFWGRSTAVWNNGGDTVSISDSSGSSVATKAY
;
A
#
# COMPACT_ATOMS: atom_id res chain seq x y z
N MET A 1 -54.40 54.96 75.63
CA MET A 1 -53.25 55.52 76.36
C MET A 1 -52.10 55.59 75.37
N VAL A 2 -51.82 56.80 74.87
CA VAL A 2 -50.53 57.52 75.08
C VAL A 2 -49.47 56.90 74.13
N GLU A 3 -48.84 57.59 73.18
CA GLU A 3 -48.39 58.98 73.15
C GLU A 3 -48.05 59.42 71.71
N ASP A 4 -48.12 60.74 71.53
CA ASP A 4 -47.59 61.53 70.42
C ASP A 4 -46.10 61.24 70.12
N ASN A 5 -45.68 61.36 68.86
CA ASN A 5 -44.77 62.47 68.53
C ASN A 5 -44.63 62.75 67.03
N LYS A 6 -44.70 64.05 66.75
CA LYS A 6 -44.44 64.73 65.48
C LYS A 6 -42.95 64.62 65.13
N TYR A 7 -42.58 64.62 63.86
CA TYR A 7 -41.59 65.53 63.25
C TYR A 7 -41.59 65.37 61.72
N THR A 8 -41.79 66.50 61.05
CA THR A 8 -41.82 66.72 59.61
C THR A 8 -40.44 66.57 58.98
N PHE A 9 -40.30 65.87 57.85
CA PHE A 9 -39.32 66.20 56.81
C PHE A 9 -39.83 65.75 55.43
N ALA A 10 -39.82 66.69 54.49
CA ALA A 10 -40.19 66.48 53.09
C ALA A 10 -39.15 65.62 52.38
N VAL A 11 -39.60 64.65 51.58
CA VAL A 11 -38.78 64.06 50.51
C VAL A 11 -39.60 63.99 49.23
N VAL A 12 -39.12 64.81 48.30
CA VAL A 12 -39.20 64.80 46.84
C VAL A 12 -39.83 63.55 46.19
N VAL A 13 -40.78 63.83 45.30
CA VAL A 13 -41.36 62.90 44.32
C VAL A 13 -40.27 62.39 43.37
N LEU A 14 -40.13 61.07 43.24
CA LEU A 14 -39.64 60.46 42.02
C LEU A 14 -40.53 59.27 41.67
N SER A 15 -41.35 59.45 40.64
CA SER A 15 -42.03 58.38 39.92
C SER A 15 -40.98 57.51 39.24
N SER A 16 -40.60 56.41 39.89
CA SER A 16 -39.77 55.37 39.31
C SER A 16 -40.60 54.57 38.30
N LEU A 17 -40.41 54.88 37.02
CA LEU A 17 -40.83 54.06 35.89
C LEU A 17 -40.09 52.72 36.00
N LEU A 18 -40.82 51.63 36.26
CA LEU A 18 -40.28 50.28 36.27
C LEU A 18 -39.99 49.88 34.81
N ILE A 19 -38.83 50.26 34.28
CA ILE A 19 -38.32 49.66 33.05
C ILE A 19 -37.80 48.28 33.45
N CYS A 20 -38.64 47.27 33.23
CA CYS A 20 -38.23 45.87 33.27
C CYS A 20 -37.19 45.68 32.16
N GLY A 21 -35.93 45.96 32.47
CA GLY A 21 -34.80 45.63 31.64
C GLY A 21 -34.72 44.12 31.55
N VAL A 22 -35.34 43.55 30.52
CA VAL A 22 -35.06 42.19 30.10
C VAL A 22 -33.61 42.22 29.64
N THR A 23 -32.68 41.92 30.54
CA THR A 23 -31.32 41.54 30.14
C THR A 23 -31.49 40.21 29.41
N ALA A 24 -31.56 40.27 28.08
CA ALA A 24 -31.28 39.11 27.27
C ALA A 24 -29.88 38.67 27.65
N ALA A 25 -29.76 37.58 28.40
CA ALA A 25 -28.50 36.89 28.56
C ALA A 25 -28.09 36.50 27.14
N ILE A 26 -27.09 37.17 26.58
CA ILE A 26 -26.46 36.75 25.34
C ILE A 26 -25.76 35.44 25.70
N ILE A 27 -26.43 34.33 25.44
CA ILE A 27 -25.77 33.02 25.46
C ILE A 27 -24.85 33.05 24.25
N VAL A 28 -23.59 33.41 24.47
CA VAL A 28 -22.52 33.19 23.51
C VAL A 28 -22.30 31.68 23.52
N THR A 29 -23.06 30.95 22.71
CA THR A 29 -22.66 29.61 22.30
C THR A 29 -21.29 29.75 21.63
N PRO A 30 -20.25 29.01 22.07
CA PRO A 30 -19.04 28.94 21.26
C PRO A 30 -19.49 28.40 19.91
N ALA A 31 -19.27 29.17 18.85
CA ALA A 31 -19.43 28.67 17.50
C ALA A 31 -18.34 27.61 17.33
N THR A 32 -18.69 26.35 17.57
CA THR A 32 -17.99 25.24 16.94
C THR A 32 -18.10 25.52 15.45
N ALA A 33 -16.98 25.83 14.81
CA ALA A 33 -16.95 26.04 13.38
C ALA A 33 -17.55 24.79 12.71
N GLU A 34 -18.71 24.95 12.07
CA GLU A 34 -19.28 23.96 11.16
C GLU A 34 -18.26 23.77 10.05
N ILE A 35 -17.44 22.72 10.15
CA ILE A 35 -16.50 22.35 9.09
C ILE A 35 -17.35 21.68 8.01
N SER A 36 -17.98 22.49 7.16
CA SER A 36 -18.60 22.05 5.92
C SER A 36 -17.94 22.82 4.78
N GLY A 37 -17.50 22.11 3.73
CA GLY A 37 -16.85 22.72 2.56
C GLY A 37 -15.33 22.52 2.54
N SER A 38 -14.58 23.62 2.36
CA SER A 38 -13.14 23.57 2.11
C SER A 38 -12.41 24.70 2.84
N GLN A 39 -11.17 24.45 3.26
CA GLN A 39 -10.35 25.40 4.02
C GLN A 39 -8.97 25.58 3.40
N GLN A 40 -8.53 26.82 3.25
CA GLN A 40 -7.18 27.11 2.78
C GLN A 40 -6.19 27.14 3.95
N VAL A 41 -5.06 26.46 3.77
CA VAL A 41 -3.98 26.36 4.77
C VAL A 41 -2.63 26.35 4.07
N THR A 42 -1.58 26.70 4.79
CA THR A 42 -0.19 26.53 4.33
C THR A 42 0.37 25.24 4.91
N VAL A 43 0.98 24.39 4.08
CA VAL A 43 1.71 23.21 4.56
C VAL A 43 3.02 23.66 5.18
N THR A 44 3.18 23.43 6.47
CA THR A 44 4.39 23.84 7.21
C THR A 44 5.42 22.73 7.32
N ASN A 45 4.98 21.47 7.26
CA ASN A 45 5.85 20.30 7.35
C ASN A 45 5.13 19.08 6.75
N VAL A 46 5.88 18.20 6.10
CA VAL A 46 5.42 16.87 5.67
C VAL A 46 6.00 15.86 6.64
N VAL A 47 5.16 15.34 7.53
CA VAL A 47 5.57 14.40 8.59
C VAL A 47 5.87 13.04 7.96
N ASP A 48 4.93 12.56 7.16
CA ASP A 48 5.05 11.37 6.33
C ASP A 48 4.24 11.54 5.02
N GLY A 49 4.28 10.55 4.13
CA GLY A 49 3.58 10.56 2.84
C GLY A 49 2.07 10.82 2.95
N ASP A 50 1.45 10.49 4.08
CA ASP A 50 0.02 10.66 4.29
C ASP A 50 -0.36 11.58 5.48
N THR A 51 0.62 12.28 6.05
CA THR A 51 0.45 13.11 7.24
C THR A 51 1.18 14.45 7.10
N LEU A 52 0.44 15.55 7.23
CA LEU A 52 0.93 16.92 7.04
C LEU A 52 0.68 17.77 8.28
N ASP A 53 1.62 18.66 8.63
CA ASP A 53 1.32 19.77 9.53
C ASP A 53 0.99 21.02 8.71
N VAL A 54 -0.07 21.72 9.12
CA VAL A 54 -0.58 22.88 8.41
C VAL A 54 -0.79 24.07 9.34
N GLN A 55 -0.76 25.28 8.76
CA GLN A 55 -1.07 26.52 9.44
C GLN A 55 -2.22 27.26 8.75
N TYR A 56 -3.20 27.71 9.53
CA TYR A 56 -4.28 28.58 9.09
C TYR A 56 -3.84 30.05 9.05
N GLU A 57 -4.60 30.89 8.35
CA GLU A 57 -4.33 32.34 8.25
C GLU A 57 -4.24 33.05 9.62
N ASN A 58 -5.02 32.59 10.60
CA ASN A 58 -4.99 33.13 11.96
C ASN A 58 -3.76 32.67 12.79
N GLY A 59 -2.85 31.91 12.20
CA GLY A 59 -1.62 31.41 12.82
C GLY A 59 -1.77 30.11 13.63
N THR A 60 -2.99 29.60 13.82
CA THR A 60 -3.19 28.29 14.47
C THR A 60 -2.74 27.15 13.56
N THR A 61 -2.40 26.00 14.15
CA THR A 61 -1.87 24.83 13.44
C THR A 61 -2.71 23.59 13.67
N ASP A 62 -2.66 22.65 12.74
CA ASP A 62 -3.27 21.32 12.85
C ASP A 62 -2.39 20.26 12.18
N THR A 63 -2.61 19.00 12.54
CA THR A 63 -2.02 17.86 11.85
C THR A 63 -3.11 17.14 11.06
N VAL A 64 -2.92 17.03 9.76
CA VAL A 64 -3.85 16.44 8.80
C VAL A 64 -3.38 15.03 8.48
N ARG A 65 -4.26 14.04 8.68
CA ARG A 65 -4.14 12.69 8.12
C ARG A 65 -4.96 12.65 6.84
N LEU A 66 -4.32 12.34 5.72
CA LEU A 66 -5.00 12.25 4.44
C LEU A 66 -6.08 11.15 4.50
N LEU A 67 -7.32 11.53 4.24
CA LEU A 67 -8.46 10.61 4.29
C LEU A 67 -8.34 9.53 3.20
N GLY A 68 -8.53 8.27 3.60
CA GLY A 68 -8.67 7.11 2.72
C GLY A 68 -7.37 6.58 2.11
N VAL A 69 -6.21 7.12 2.49
CA VAL A 69 -4.90 6.72 1.94
C VAL A 69 -3.92 6.38 3.06
N ASP A 70 -3.08 5.39 2.87
CA ASP A 70 -2.06 4.97 3.83
C ASP A 70 -0.75 4.73 3.09
N THR A 71 0.27 5.51 3.43
CA THR A 71 1.62 5.35 2.85
C THR A 71 2.44 4.42 3.73
N PRO A 72 3.48 3.75 3.21
CA PRO A 72 4.42 3.05 4.07
C PRO A 72 5.03 4.01 5.10
N GLU A 73 5.23 3.52 6.32
CA GLU A 73 5.70 4.32 7.45
C GLU A 73 7.20 4.66 7.30
N THR A 74 7.53 5.94 7.43
CA THR A 74 8.92 6.43 7.54
C THR A 74 9.45 6.43 8.96
N TYR A 75 8.56 6.29 9.96
CA TYR A 75 8.93 6.17 11.36
C TYR A 75 8.32 4.92 11.98
N GLY A 76 9.16 4.01 12.48
CA GLY A 76 8.71 2.77 13.11
C GLY A 76 8.85 1.57 12.19
N GLU A 77 8.13 0.49 12.50
CA GLU A 77 8.15 -0.72 11.67
C GLU A 77 6.95 -0.75 10.74
N ASN A 78 7.21 -1.01 9.46
CA ASN A 78 6.19 -1.35 8.48
C ASN A 78 5.61 -2.75 8.77
N THR A 79 4.33 -2.94 8.45
CA THR A 79 3.62 -4.23 8.52
C THR A 79 3.31 -4.71 7.10
N PRO A 80 4.16 -5.56 6.49
CA PRO A 80 3.94 -6.01 5.11
C PRO A 80 2.58 -6.66 4.85
N ASP A 81 1.98 -7.31 5.86
CA ASP A 81 0.65 -7.95 5.74
C ASP A 81 -0.48 -6.96 5.39
N GLU A 82 -0.26 -5.66 5.59
CA GLU A 82 -1.20 -4.61 5.18
C GLU A 82 -1.15 -4.28 3.69
N TRP A 83 -0.12 -4.76 3.00
CA TRP A 83 0.15 -4.56 1.58
C TRP A 83 0.00 -5.87 0.83
N GLU A 84 -1.08 -5.99 0.05
CA GLU A 84 -1.39 -7.23 -0.66
C GLU A 84 -0.21 -7.71 -1.51
N GLY A 85 0.23 -8.95 -1.27
CA GLY A 85 1.31 -9.60 -2.00
C GLY A 85 2.73 -9.24 -1.53
N VAL A 86 2.90 -8.28 -0.61
CA VAL A 86 4.24 -7.97 -0.07
C VAL A 86 4.64 -9.05 0.95
N PRO A 87 5.81 -9.68 0.82
CA PRO A 87 6.20 -10.75 1.71
C PRO A 87 6.49 -10.23 3.12
N ASN A 88 5.98 -10.93 4.13
CA ASN A 88 6.20 -10.62 5.54
C ASN A 88 7.61 -11.03 6.01
N THR A 89 8.60 -10.31 5.49
CA THR A 89 10.03 -10.54 5.68
C THR A 89 10.73 -9.21 5.96
N GLN A 90 11.98 -9.25 6.43
CA GLN A 90 12.76 -8.03 6.61
C GLN A 90 12.95 -7.28 5.27
N ALA A 91 13.12 -8.00 4.16
CA ALA A 91 13.21 -7.38 2.83
C ALA A 91 11.93 -6.63 2.45
N GLY A 92 10.75 -7.21 2.73
CA GLY A 92 9.47 -6.54 2.55
C GLY A 92 9.35 -5.27 3.39
N LYS A 93 9.75 -5.34 4.67
CA LYS A 93 9.78 -4.18 5.59
C LYS A 93 10.72 -3.07 5.09
N ASP A 94 11.93 -3.43 4.67
CA ASP A 94 12.94 -2.49 4.20
C ASP A 94 12.53 -1.82 2.87
N CYS A 95 11.92 -2.59 1.95
CA CYS A 95 11.37 -2.06 0.72
C CYS A 95 10.26 -1.04 0.99
N LEU A 96 9.28 -1.41 1.81
CA LEU A 96 8.19 -0.52 2.19
C LEU A 96 8.74 0.75 2.86
N HIS A 97 9.75 0.64 3.72
CA HIS A 97 10.37 1.81 4.33
C HIS A 97 10.99 2.76 3.29
N SER A 98 11.69 2.24 2.28
CA SER A 98 12.22 3.04 1.17
C SER A 98 11.11 3.74 0.37
N GLU A 99 10.04 3.01 0.05
CA GLU A 99 8.89 3.53 -0.69
C GLU A 99 8.11 4.59 0.13
N GLY A 100 8.09 4.47 1.46
CA GLY A 100 7.58 5.49 2.36
C GLY A 100 8.38 6.79 2.27
N GLU A 101 9.71 6.73 2.26
CA GLU A 101 10.57 7.91 2.08
C GLU A 101 10.37 8.58 0.71
N ASP A 102 10.11 7.79 -0.33
CA ASP A 102 9.78 8.30 -1.67
C ASP A 102 8.38 8.95 -1.71
N ALA A 103 7.38 8.37 -1.05
CA ALA A 103 6.05 8.97 -0.88
C ALA A 103 6.11 10.30 -0.12
N LYS A 104 6.87 10.34 0.99
CA LYS A 104 7.13 11.56 1.75
C LYS A 104 7.85 12.62 0.91
N SER A 105 8.88 12.22 0.15
CA SER A 105 9.60 13.11 -0.74
C SER A 105 8.73 13.68 -1.84
N PHE A 106 7.85 12.86 -2.43
CA PHE A 106 6.84 13.31 -3.39
C PHE A 106 5.94 14.40 -2.80
N MET A 107 5.39 14.17 -1.60
CA MET A 107 4.53 15.15 -0.93
C MET A 107 5.28 16.43 -0.56
N LYS A 108 6.51 16.29 -0.05
CA LYS A 108 7.36 17.41 0.34
C LYS A 108 7.67 18.32 -0.86
N ASN A 109 8.15 17.74 -1.95
CA ASN A 109 8.50 18.48 -3.17
C ASN A 109 7.27 19.17 -3.80
N ASN A 110 6.10 18.57 -3.65
CA ASN A 110 4.88 19.07 -4.27
C ASN A 110 4.04 19.99 -3.40
N LEU A 111 4.15 19.95 -2.06
CA LEU A 111 3.21 20.64 -1.18
C LEU A 111 3.87 21.48 -0.08
N GLU A 112 5.09 21.15 0.37
CA GLU A 112 5.71 21.86 1.50
C GLU A 112 5.90 23.36 1.17
N GLY A 113 5.49 24.22 2.11
CA GLY A 113 5.50 25.67 1.95
C GLY A 113 4.42 26.23 1.02
N LYS A 114 3.57 25.38 0.42
CA LYS A 114 2.50 25.82 -0.49
C LYS A 114 1.20 26.02 0.26
N GLN A 115 0.37 26.94 -0.26
CA GLN A 115 -1.01 27.09 0.18
C GLN A 115 -1.87 26.06 -0.55
N ILE A 116 -2.50 25.17 0.22
CA ILE A 116 -3.33 24.07 -0.27
C ILE A 116 -4.77 24.25 0.20
N THR A 117 -5.69 23.51 -0.39
CA THR A 117 -7.09 23.46 0.03
C THR A 117 -7.39 22.10 0.66
N LEU A 118 -7.77 22.11 1.92
CA LEU A 118 -8.37 20.95 2.59
C LEU A 118 -9.85 20.86 2.19
N LYS A 119 -10.32 19.68 1.82
CA LYS A 119 -11.74 19.39 1.64
C LYS A 119 -12.17 18.27 2.57
N PHE A 120 -13.32 18.43 3.19
CA PHE A 120 -13.87 17.49 4.16
C PHE A 120 -14.95 16.63 3.53
N ASP A 121 -14.97 15.36 3.89
CA ASP A 121 -15.96 14.42 3.41
C ASP A 121 -17.16 14.36 4.37
N SER A 122 -18.38 14.44 3.85
CA SER A 122 -19.60 14.38 4.66
C SER A 122 -19.92 12.99 5.18
N GLU A 123 -19.33 11.95 4.61
CA GLU A 123 -19.51 10.55 5.00
C GLU A 123 -18.44 10.05 5.99
N SER A 124 -17.40 10.86 6.24
CA SER A 124 -16.34 10.57 7.20
C SER A 124 -16.45 11.45 8.44
N ASP A 125 -15.90 10.98 9.56
CA ASP A 125 -15.59 11.84 10.69
C ASP A 125 -14.59 12.93 10.28
N HIS A 126 -14.69 14.11 10.90
CA HIS A 126 -13.75 15.21 10.68
C HIS A 126 -12.39 14.98 11.32
N ARG A 127 -12.34 14.19 12.39
CA ARG A 127 -11.11 13.88 13.10
C ARG A 127 -11.02 12.39 13.37
N GLY A 128 -9.84 11.83 13.15
CA GLY A 128 -9.56 10.45 13.47
C GLY A 128 -9.36 10.24 14.97
N TYR A 129 -9.17 8.98 15.36
CA TYR A 129 -9.01 8.54 16.76
C TYR A 129 -7.94 9.32 17.55
N TYR A 130 -6.84 9.69 16.90
CA TYR A 130 -5.73 10.45 17.52
C TYR A 130 -5.92 11.97 17.49
N GLY A 131 -7.11 12.46 17.15
CA GLY A 131 -7.42 13.89 17.06
C GLY A 131 -6.89 14.59 15.80
N ARG A 132 -6.20 13.87 14.89
CA ARG A 132 -5.76 14.38 13.58
C ARG A 132 -6.97 14.73 12.71
N LEU A 133 -6.88 15.83 11.97
CA LEU A 133 -7.88 16.25 11.01
C LEU A 133 -7.89 15.29 9.80
N LEU A 134 -9.06 14.80 9.40
CA LEU A 134 -9.23 13.95 8.22
C LEU A 134 -9.69 14.80 7.05
N ALA A 135 -8.91 14.81 5.97
CA ALA A 135 -9.22 15.63 4.79
C ALA A 135 -8.64 15.08 3.49
N TYR A 136 -9.24 15.52 2.38
CA TYR A 136 -8.61 15.50 1.07
C TYR A 136 -7.75 16.74 0.88
N VAL A 137 -6.53 16.56 0.37
CA VAL A 137 -5.57 17.63 0.12
C VAL A 137 -5.56 17.99 -1.36
N TYR A 138 -5.89 19.25 -1.66
CA TYR A 138 -5.92 19.77 -3.03
C TYR A 138 -4.87 20.86 -3.26
N TYR A 139 -4.12 20.74 -4.35
CA TYR A 139 -3.22 21.80 -4.85
C TYR A 139 -3.27 21.84 -6.37
N GLY A 140 -3.37 23.05 -6.95
CA GLY A 140 -3.47 23.20 -8.42
C GLY A 140 -4.73 22.56 -9.04
N GLY A 141 -5.77 22.29 -8.24
CA GLY A 141 -6.97 21.58 -8.67
C GLY A 141 -6.88 20.05 -8.62
N GLU A 142 -5.72 19.51 -8.26
CA GLU A 142 -5.46 18.08 -8.20
C GLU A 142 -5.66 17.54 -6.78
N ASP A 143 -6.18 16.31 -6.67
CA ASP A 143 -6.36 15.57 -5.43
C ASP A 143 -5.08 14.77 -5.12
N TYR A 144 -4.31 15.20 -4.11
CA TYR A 144 -3.05 14.56 -3.75
C TYR A 144 -3.24 13.24 -3.00
N ASN A 145 -4.39 13.02 -2.36
CA ASN A 145 -4.73 11.71 -1.82
C ASN A 145 -4.87 10.71 -2.98
N TYR A 146 -5.68 11.06 -4.00
CA TYR A 146 -5.85 10.21 -5.17
C TYR A 146 -4.54 9.98 -5.93
N LYS A 147 -3.68 11.00 -6.06
CA LYS A 147 -2.38 10.86 -6.73
C LYS A 147 -1.46 9.83 -6.09
N LEU A 148 -1.40 9.77 -4.76
CA LEU A 148 -0.61 8.77 -4.05
C LEU A 148 -1.11 7.35 -4.35
N ILE A 149 -2.42 7.16 -4.46
CA ILE A 149 -3.02 5.87 -4.83
C ILE A 149 -2.76 5.54 -6.30
N GLU A 150 -2.99 6.50 -7.21
CA GLU A 150 -2.81 6.34 -8.65
C GLU A 150 -1.37 6.00 -9.03
N SER A 151 -0.39 6.59 -8.33
CA SER A 151 1.02 6.27 -8.51
C SER A 151 1.46 5.00 -7.78
N GLY A 152 0.63 4.40 -6.91
CA GLY A 152 1.02 3.24 -6.12
C GLY A 152 1.96 3.55 -4.95
N GLN A 153 2.01 4.81 -4.51
CA GLN A 153 2.76 5.23 -3.32
C GLN A 153 1.98 5.06 -2.01
N ALA A 154 0.67 4.80 -2.11
CA ALA A 154 -0.21 4.54 -0.98
C ALA A 154 -1.17 3.38 -1.29
N ARG A 155 -1.64 2.71 -0.24
CA ARG A 155 -2.79 1.80 -0.25
C ARG A 155 -4.06 2.51 0.23
N VAL A 156 -5.23 1.95 -0.06
CA VAL A 156 -6.50 2.42 0.50
C VAL A 156 -6.75 1.72 1.83
N TYR A 157 -6.87 2.47 2.93
CA TYR A 157 -7.26 1.88 4.22
C TYR A 157 -8.78 1.86 4.38
N ASP A 158 -9.29 0.79 5.01
CA ASP A 158 -10.71 0.56 5.20
C ASP A 158 -11.34 1.67 6.07
N SER A 159 -12.17 2.50 5.44
CA SER A 159 -12.90 3.60 6.05
C SER A 159 -14.08 4.03 5.20
N THR A 160 -15.05 4.73 5.81
CA THR A 160 -16.21 5.28 5.09
C THR A 160 -15.91 6.67 4.57
N PHE A 161 -15.91 6.84 3.24
CA PHE A 161 -15.74 8.13 2.56
C PHE A 161 -16.29 8.09 1.14
N SER A 162 -16.77 9.23 0.64
CA SER A 162 -17.51 9.33 -0.63
C SER A 162 -16.72 8.94 -1.88
N LYS A 163 -15.38 8.94 -1.80
CA LYS A 163 -14.49 8.61 -2.93
C LYS A 163 -13.95 7.19 -2.95
N SER A 164 -14.29 6.37 -1.97
CA SER A 164 -13.75 5.02 -1.76
C SER A 164 -13.70 4.18 -3.02
N SER A 165 -14.80 4.08 -3.77
CA SER A 165 -14.86 3.30 -5.02
C SER A 165 -13.81 3.72 -6.07
N SER A 166 -13.57 5.03 -6.21
CA SER A 166 -12.56 5.54 -7.15
C SER A 166 -11.13 5.25 -6.68
N TYR A 167 -10.89 5.28 -5.37
CA TYR A 167 -9.58 5.02 -4.79
C TYR A 167 -9.24 3.53 -4.91
N TYR A 168 -10.16 2.62 -4.57
CA TYR A 168 -9.96 1.19 -4.76
C TYR A 168 -9.72 0.80 -6.24
N SER A 169 -10.38 1.48 -7.18
CA SER A 169 -10.15 1.25 -8.62
C SER A 169 -8.75 1.69 -9.06
N ALA A 170 -8.28 2.83 -8.53
CA ALA A 170 -6.92 3.32 -8.80
C ALA A 170 -5.87 2.43 -8.15
N GLU A 171 -6.08 1.99 -6.91
CA GLU A 171 -5.21 1.06 -6.20
C GLU A 171 -5.06 -0.25 -6.98
N SER A 172 -6.17 -0.86 -7.41
CA SER A 172 -6.13 -2.08 -8.22
C SER A 172 -5.32 -1.90 -9.51
N SER A 173 -5.40 -0.71 -10.13
CA SER A 173 -4.61 -0.40 -11.32
C SER A 173 -3.11 -0.26 -10.99
N ALA A 174 -2.77 0.41 -9.89
CA ALA A 174 -1.39 0.55 -9.43
C ALA A 174 -0.78 -0.81 -9.04
N GLN A 175 -1.54 -1.67 -8.38
CA GLN A 175 -1.19 -3.05 -8.08
C GLN A 175 -0.88 -3.88 -9.34
N ASN A 176 -1.73 -3.78 -10.38
CA ASN A 176 -1.56 -4.52 -11.64
C ASN A 176 -0.36 -4.04 -12.47
N THR A 177 0.10 -2.82 -12.26
CA THR A 177 1.24 -2.22 -12.97
C THR A 177 2.53 -2.25 -12.17
N GLU A 178 2.49 -2.80 -10.94
CA GLU A 178 3.62 -2.95 -10.03
C GLU A 178 4.46 -1.67 -9.86
N GLN A 179 3.80 -0.52 -9.66
CA GLN A 179 4.48 0.76 -9.48
C GLN A 179 4.74 1.07 -8.01
N ASN A 180 5.89 1.70 -7.73
CA ASN A 180 6.30 2.19 -6.41
C ASN A 180 6.15 1.11 -5.32
N ALA A 181 5.33 1.33 -4.29
CA ALA A 181 5.19 0.39 -3.16
C ALA A 181 4.74 -1.01 -3.59
N TRP A 182 4.06 -1.14 -4.74
CA TRP A 182 3.67 -2.43 -5.30
C TRP A 182 4.85 -3.24 -5.88
N THR A 183 6.01 -2.62 -6.15
CA THR A 183 7.25 -3.35 -6.48
C THR A 183 7.75 -4.20 -5.32
N CYS A 184 7.38 -3.85 -4.08
CA CYS A 184 7.75 -4.61 -2.89
C CYS A 184 7.14 -6.03 -2.84
N ARG A 185 6.20 -6.36 -3.73
CA ARG A 185 5.73 -7.74 -3.93
C ARG A 185 6.85 -8.68 -4.38
N ASN A 186 7.88 -8.12 -5.01
CA ASN A 186 8.95 -8.87 -5.65
C ASN A 186 10.24 -8.93 -4.83
N VAL A 187 10.30 -8.33 -3.63
CA VAL A 187 11.51 -8.34 -2.80
C VAL A 187 11.62 -9.60 -1.95
N GLY A 188 12.82 -10.15 -1.79
CA GLY A 188 13.04 -11.35 -0.98
C GLY A 188 12.74 -12.67 -1.70
N SER A 189 11.96 -12.66 -2.79
CA SER A 189 12.33 -13.40 -3.99
C SER A 189 13.63 -12.77 -4.45
N GLY A 190 14.78 -13.33 -4.04
CA GLY A 190 16.08 -12.72 -4.32
C GLY A 190 16.28 -12.50 -5.82
N ASP A 191 17.48 -12.08 -6.21
CA ASP A 191 17.99 -12.27 -7.57
C ASP A 191 18.08 -13.77 -7.96
N ALA A 192 17.11 -14.60 -7.57
CA ALA A 192 16.82 -15.87 -8.15
C ALA A 192 16.10 -15.66 -9.48
N SER A 193 16.78 -15.01 -10.43
CA SER A 193 16.34 -14.96 -11.82
C SER A 193 16.66 -16.31 -12.46
N VAL A 194 15.98 -17.36 -11.99
CA VAL A 194 15.97 -18.64 -12.69
C VAL A 194 15.16 -18.44 -13.96
N SER A 195 15.84 -18.46 -15.10
CA SER A 195 15.22 -18.36 -16.41
C SER A 195 15.04 -19.74 -17.03
N ILE A 196 14.01 -19.89 -17.85
CA ILE A 196 13.79 -21.09 -18.69
C ILE A 196 14.52 -20.87 -20.01
N SER A 197 15.80 -21.27 -20.05
CA SER A 197 16.70 -20.96 -21.16
C SER A 197 16.41 -21.84 -22.38
N GLN A 198 16.04 -23.10 -22.18
CA GLN A 198 15.69 -24.03 -23.25
C GLN A 198 14.54 -24.96 -22.86
N ILE A 199 13.69 -25.27 -23.83
CA ILE A 199 12.71 -26.35 -23.77
C ILE A 199 13.01 -27.23 -24.99
N HIS A 200 13.11 -28.54 -24.78
CA HIS A 200 13.27 -29.53 -25.83
C HIS A 200 12.15 -30.54 -25.68
N GLU A 201 11.02 -30.23 -26.31
CA GLU A 201 9.78 -30.99 -26.26
C GLU A 201 9.81 -32.19 -27.22
N ASP A 202 10.37 -32.03 -28.42
CA ASP A 202 10.30 -33.04 -29.48
C ASP A 202 11.48 -34.01 -29.39
N ALA A 203 11.28 -35.11 -28.67
CA ALA A 203 12.28 -36.16 -28.54
C ALA A 203 12.52 -36.87 -29.89
N ALA A 204 13.76 -37.27 -30.16
CA ALA A 204 14.09 -38.01 -31.37
C ALA A 204 13.38 -39.37 -31.37
N GLY A 205 12.46 -39.57 -32.33
CA GLY A 205 11.75 -40.83 -32.51
C GLY A 205 10.35 -40.79 -31.89
N ASN A 206 10.05 -41.76 -31.03
CA ASN A 206 8.80 -41.76 -30.25
C ASN A 206 9.14 -41.30 -28.84
N ASP A 207 8.48 -40.25 -28.37
CA ASP A 207 8.79 -39.59 -27.11
C ASP A 207 8.68 -40.53 -25.91
N ASN A 208 7.75 -41.49 -25.96
CA ASN A 208 7.59 -42.48 -24.90
C ASN A 208 8.73 -43.51 -24.84
N ASP A 209 9.52 -43.63 -25.91
CA ASP A 209 10.69 -44.50 -26.00
C ASP A 209 12.00 -43.75 -25.70
N ASN A 210 11.99 -42.41 -25.70
CA ASN A 210 13.16 -41.54 -25.52
C ASN A 210 12.93 -40.35 -24.57
N LEU A 211 12.36 -40.64 -23.39
CA LEU A 211 11.93 -39.63 -22.41
C LEU A 211 13.05 -38.74 -21.85
N ASN A 212 14.33 -39.10 -22.03
CA ASN A 212 15.45 -38.24 -21.61
C ASN A 212 15.84 -37.21 -22.68
N ASP A 213 15.35 -37.36 -23.91
CA ASP A 213 15.45 -36.37 -24.98
C ASP A 213 14.26 -35.40 -24.94
N GLU A 214 13.48 -35.43 -23.87
CA GLU A 214 12.46 -34.45 -23.51
C GLU A 214 12.93 -33.75 -22.24
N TYR A 215 13.29 -32.46 -22.31
CA TYR A 215 13.92 -31.77 -21.19
C TYR A 215 13.71 -30.25 -21.18
N VAL A 216 13.89 -29.66 -20.00
CA VAL A 216 13.91 -28.21 -19.79
C VAL A 216 15.21 -27.81 -19.12
N VAL A 217 15.82 -26.72 -19.59
CA VAL A 217 17.03 -26.14 -19.01
C VAL A 217 16.67 -24.87 -18.25
N PHE A 218 17.10 -24.82 -16.99
CA PHE A 218 16.97 -23.67 -16.11
C PHE A 218 18.34 -23.03 -15.89
N GLU A 219 18.43 -21.71 -15.93
CA GLU A 219 19.67 -20.95 -15.71
C GLU A 219 19.51 -19.94 -14.58
N ASN A 220 20.44 -19.93 -13.63
CA ASN A 220 20.56 -18.82 -12.68
C ASN A 220 21.21 -17.62 -13.38
N THR A 221 20.39 -16.65 -13.80
CA THR A 221 20.88 -15.42 -14.45
C THR A 221 21.24 -14.32 -13.45
N GLY A 222 21.11 -14.60 -12.16
CA GLY A 222 21.34 -13.68 -11.07
C GLY A 222 22.80 -13.61 -10.64
N SER A 223 23.05 -12.81 -9.61
CA SER A 223 24.41 -12.56 -9.09
C SER A 223 24.78 -13.41 -7.86
N THR A 224 23.82 -14.16 -7.31
CA THR A 224 23.99 -14.99 -6.10
C THR A 224 23.62 -16.45 -6.35
N SER A 225 24.08 -17.36 -5.49
CA SER A 225 23.69 -18.78 -5.60
C SER A 225 22.27 -18.99 -5.10
N ILE A 226 21.50 -19.84 -5.78
CA ILE A 226 20.09 -20.13 -5.48
C ILE A 226 19.97 -21.58 -5.03
N ASP A 227 19.33 -21.81 -3.88
CA ASP A 227 18.92 -23.14 -3.44
C ASP A 227 17.52 -23.45 -3.99
N LEU A 228 17.45 -24.44 -4.89
CA LEU A 228 16.20 -24.90 -5.49
C LEU A 228 15.48 -25.94 -4.62
N SER A 229 15.99 -26.30 -3.44
CA SER A 229 15.35 -27.29 -2.57
C SER A 229 13.87 -26.94 -2.31
N GLY A 230 12.95 -27.84 -2.68
CA GLY A 230 11.51 -27.65 -2.56
C GLY A 230 10.85 -26.82 -3.66
N TRP A 231 11.61 -26.28 -4.61
CA TRP A 231 11.05 -25.60 -5.79
C TRP A 231 10.33 -26.59 -6.68
N THR A 232 9.36 -26.09 -7.44
CA THR A 232 8.50 -26.92 -8.30
C THR A 232 8.54 -26.49 -9.76
N VAL A 233 8.47 -27.47 -10.67
CA VAL A 233 8.26 -27.27 -12.11
C VAL A 233 6.96 -27.93 -12.49
N THR A 234 6.07 -27.19 -13.18
CA THR A 234 4.73 -27.67 -13.53
C THR A 234 4.44 -27.45 -15.02
N ASP A 235 3.82 -28.43 -15.67
CA ASP A 235 3.29 -28.34 -17.04
C ASP A 235 1.86 -27.75 -17.06
N GLU A 236 1.31 -27.41 -18.24
CA GLU A 236 -0.04 -26.85 -18.36
C GLU A 236 -1.12 -27.82 -17.84
N SER A 237 -0.85 -29.13 -17.87
CA SER A 237 -1.75 -30.18 -17.39
C SER A 237 -1.70 -30.43 -15.89
N GLY A 238 -0.81 -29.75 -15.15
CA GLY A 238 -0.65 -29.85 -13.71
C GLY A 238 0.27 -30.99 -13.24
N LYS A 239 1.09 -31.59 -14.10
CA LYS A 239 2.16 -32.51 -13.68
C LYS A 239 3.25 -31.70 -13.00
N THR A 240 3.63 -32.07 -11.79
CA THR A 240 4.63 -31.34 -10.99
C THR A 240 5.87 -32.17 -10.67
N TYR A 241 7.05 -31.58 -10.87
CA TYR A 241 8.34 -32.04 -10.36
C TYR A 241 8.73 -31.18 -9.15
N THR A 242 9.41 -31.77 -8.16
CA THR A 242 9.94 -31.04 -7.01
C THR A 242 11.42 -31.34 -6.85
N PHE A 243 12.25 -30.30 -6.81
CA PHE A 243 13.67 -30.43 -6.55
C PHE A 243 13.91 -30.90 -5.10
N SER A 244 14.70 -31.97 -4.95
CA SER A 244 15.05 -32.52 -3.64
C SER A 244 16.09 -31.67 -2.92
N SER A 245 17.28 -31.55 -3.50
CA SER A 245 18.35 -30.66 -3.05
C SER A 245 19.27 -30.29 -4.22
N LEU A 246 19.29 -29.01 -4.62
CA LEU A 246 20.17 -28.53 -5.68
C LEU A 246 20.46 -27.05 -5.51
N THR A 247 21.72 -26.65 -5.64
CA THR A 247 22.13 -25.24 -5.60
C THR A 247 22.69 -24.84 -6.96
N LEU A 248 22.12 -23.79 -7.55
CA LEU A 248 22.62 -23.17 -8.78
C LEU A 248 23.47 -21.95 -8.46
N SER A 249 24.76 -21.99 -8.79
CA SER A 249 25.62 -20.79 -8.74
C SER A 249 25.28 -19.81 -9.87
N PRO A 250 25.69 -18.52 -9.78
CA PRO A 250 25.50 -17.56 -10.87
C PRO A 250 26.00 -18.08 -12.22
N GLY A 251 25.17 -18.00 -13.25
CA GLY A 251 25.43 -18.47 -14.61
C GLY A 251 25.45 -20.00 -14.78
N GLN A 252 25.13 -20.79 -13.75
CA GLN A 252 24.99 -22.24 -13.89
C GLN A 252 23.61 -22.63 -14.40
N THR A 253 23.58 -23.78 -15.08
CA THR A 253 22.35 -24.40 -15.57
C THR A 253 22.09 -25.76 -14.93
N VAL A 254 20.81 -26.13 -14.84
CA VAL A 254 20.37 -27.50 -14.55
C VAL A 254 19.35 -27.93 -15.61
N THR A 255 19.48 -29.17 -16.06
CA THR A 255 18.58 -29.81 -17.02
C THR A 255 17.65 -30.76 -16.29
N LEU A 256 16.34 -30.58 -16.44
CA LEU A 256 15.33 -31.52 -15.98
C LEU A 256 14.90 -32.41 -17.15
N HIS A 257 15.24 -33.69 -17.07
CA HIS A 257 14.80 -34.72 -18.02
C HIS A 257 13.48 -35.35 -17.57
N SER A 258 12.56 -35.58 -18.51
CA SER A 258 11.27 -36.22 -18.22
C SER A 258 11.43 -37.68 -17.77
N GLY A 259 12.39 -38.40 -18.34
CA GLY A 259 12.64 -39.82 -18.05
C GLY A 259 13.42 -40.09 -16.75
N SER A 260 14.11 -41.24 -16.72
CA SER A 260 14.83 -41.74 -15.53
C SER A 260 16.34 -41.66 -15.69
N GLY A 261 17.05 -41.47 -14.58
CA GLY A 261 18.50 -41.40 -14.54
C GLY A 261 19.02 -41.31 -13.10
N SER A 262 20.25 -40.84 -12.94
CA SER A 262 20.84 -40.57 -11.62
C SER A 262 21.18 -39.09 -11.55
N ASP A 263 20.61 -38.39 -10.59
CA ASP A 263 20.78 -36.95 -10.44
C ASP A 263 22.26 -36.55 -10.24
N THR A 264 22.63 -35.45 -10.85
CA THR A 264 23.91 -34.76 -10.71
C THR A 264 23.67 -33.28 -10.35
N SER A 265 24.74 -32.48 -10.27
CA SER A 265 24.61 -31.03 -10.08
C SER A 265 24.06 -30.29 -11.31
N SER A 266 24.06 -30.91 -12.49
CA SER A 266 23.63 -30.30 -13.76
C SER A 266 22.46 -31.01 -14.43
N ASP A 267 22.11 -32.22 -13.98
CA ASP A 267 21.11 -33.06 -14.61
C ASP A 267 20.25 -33.71 -13.54
N VAL A 268 18.94 -33.55 -13.62
CA VAL A 268 17.97 -34.17 -12.72
C VAL A 268 16.88 -34.88 -13.51
N PHE A 269 16.31 -35.94 -12.93
CA PHE A 269 15.42 -36.84 -13.65
C PHE A 269 14.06 -36.96 -12.94
N TRP A 270 12.98 -36.66 -13.67
CA TRP A 270 11.62 -36.71 -13.11
C TRP A 270 11.14 -38.15 -12.88
N GLY A 271 11.73 -39.14 -13.54
CA GLY A 271 11.39 -40.55 -13.38
C GLY A 271 10.03 -40.91 -13.97
N ARG A 272 9.55 -40.15 -14.97
CA ARG A 272 8.28 -40.43 -15.64
C ARG A 272 8.43 -41.64 -16.58
N SER A 273 7.30 -42.29 -16.85
CA SER A 273 7.19 -43.38 -17.83
C SER A 273 6.43 -42.97 -19.10
N THR A 274 6.11 -41.67 -19.23
CA THR A 274 5.38 -41.08 -20.37
C THR A 274 5.86 -39.65 -20.57
N ALA A 275 5.71 -39.16 -21.78
CA ALA A 275 6.04 -37.78 -22.15
C ALA A 275 5.36 -36.75 -21.23
N VAL A 276 6.06 -35.64 -20.98
CA VAL A 276 5.56 -34.53 -20.17
C VAL A 276 5.19 -33.36 -21.08
N TRP A 277 6.16 -32.89 -21.85
CA TRP A 277 6.16 -31.73 -22.72
C TRP A 277 5.49 -32.07 -24.06
N ASN A 278 4.49 -31.29 -24.46
CA ASN A 278 3.69 -31.56 -25.67
C ASN A 278 4.23 -30.85 -26.91
N ASN A 279 4.56 -31.61 -27.97
CA ASN A 279 5.06 -31.08 -29.25
C ASN A 279 4.09 -30.13 -29.97
N GLY A 280 2.80 -30.14 -29.62
CA GLY A 280 1.80 -29.20 -30.13
C GLY A 280 1.74 -27.85 -29.39
N GLY A 281 2.57 -27.66 -28.36
CA GLY A 281 2.60 -26.52 -27.46
C GLY A 281 2.19 -26.88 -26.02
N ASP A 282 2.84 -26.23 -25.06
CA ASP A 282 2.63 -26.40 -23.62
C ASP A 282 3.14 -25.14 -22.89
N THR A 283 2.98 -25.09 -21.57
CA THR A 283 3.55 -24.05 -20.72
C THR A 283 4.36 -24.67 -19.58
N VAL A 284 5.62 -24.25 -19.45
CA VAL A 284 6.46 -24.61 -18.31
C VAL A 284 6.45 -23.47 -17.30
N SER A 285 6.09 -23.77 -16.05
CA SER A 285 6.14 -22.84 -14.93
C SER A 285 7.06 -23.36 -13.83
N ILE A 286 7.98 -22.52 -13.34
CA ILE A 286 8.81 -22.79 -12.16
C ILE A 286 8.40 -21.87 -11.02
N SER A 287 8.20 -22.44 -9.83
CA SER A 287 7.85 -21.72 -8.60
C SER A 287 8.83 -22.06 -7.48
N ASP A 288 9.07 -21.10 -6.61
CA ASP A 288 9.95 -21.29 -5.46
C ASP A 288 9.34 -22.19 -4.37
N SER A 289 10.09 -22.44 -3.30
CA SER A 289 9.63 -23.30 -2.20
C SER A 289 8.46 -22.73 -1.39
N SER A 290 8.13 -21.44 -1.55
CA SER A 290 6.94 -20.82 -0.97
C SER A 290 5.70 -20.96 -1.87
N GLY A 291 5.89 -21.38 -3.13
CA GLY A 291 4.85 -21.45 -4.16
C GLY A 291 4.73 -20.17 -4.99
N SER A 292 5.66 -19.22 -4.85
CA SER A 292 5.67 -18.00 -5.66
C SER A 292 6.21 -18.30 -7.05
N SER A 293 5.54 -17.82 -8.09
CA SER A 293 5.96 -18.02 -9.48
C SER A 293 7.27 -17.28 -9.76
N VAL A 294 8.28 -17.99 -10.27
CA VAL A 294 9.60 -17.43 -10.60
C VAL A 294 9.74 -17.16 -12.10
N ALA A 295 9.36 -18.12 -12.95
CA ALA A 295 9.35 -17.95 -14.39
C ALA A 295 8.30 -18.84 -15.05
N THR A 296 7.77 -18.39 -16.19
CA THR A 296 6.84 -19.15 -17.03
C THR A 296 7.18 -18.95 -18.50
N LYS A 297 7.14 -20.01 -19.31
CA LYS A 297 7.43 -19.97 -20.74
C LYS A 297 6.53 -20.95 -21.51
N ALA A 298 5.78 -20.42 -22.46
CA ALA A 298 5.07 -21.20 -23.46
C ALA A 298 5.93 -21.34 -24.74
N TYR A 299 5.68 -22.39 -25.52
CA TYR A 299 6.36 -22.70 -26.78
C TYR A 299 5.38 -23.22 -27.83
#